data_AF-R8AND3-F1
#
_entry.id   AF-R8AND3-F1
#
_cell.length_a   1.000
_cell.length_b   1.000
_cell.length_c   1.000
_cell.angle_alpha   90.00
_cell.angle_beta   90.00
_cell.angle_gamma   90.00
#
_symmetry.space_group_name_H-M   'P 1'
#
loop_
_entity.id
_entity.type
_entity.pdbx_description
1 polymer ?
#
loop_
_entity_poly.entity_id
_entity_poly.type
_entity_poly.pdbx_seq_one_letter_code
_entity_poly.pdbx_strand_id
1 'polypeptide(L)'
;MGGSTLRNLSAYNQMLLKLEEDQRRLKRVQSTVRKAELKRELLPYYQPWVAGALATGKGAQDDVLMNIMIWRVDAGDFSGALDIAEYALKHGLVMPKRYNRQTACAVAEEIADATIHAYASKQPVDVDLIQRTLALTDPHDMPDQVRAKLHKILAYGLRDNNQPVLAYAHISQAFQFDKNCGVKKDMEQLERIARNANNG
;
A
#
# COMPACT_ATOMS: atom_id res chain seq x y z
N MET A 1 5.25 24.72 31.29
CA MET A 1 5.48 23.68 30.27
C MET A 1 4.23 22.85 29.90
N GLY A 2 3.10 22.89 30.62
CA GLY A 2 1.93 22.00 30.37
C GLY A 2 0.92 22.41 29.28
N GLY A 3 0.98 23.62 28.72
CA GLY A 3 -0.05 24.12 27.80
C GLY A 3 0.02 23.60 26.35
N SER A 4 1.18 23.09 25.91
CA SER A 4 1.36 22.55 24.55
C SER A 4 0.88 21.09 24.46
N THR A 5 1.19 20.26 25.45
CA THR A 5 0.77 18.86 25.51
C THR A 5 -0.76 18.73 25.62
N LEU A 6 -1.41 19.56 26.43
CA LEU A 6 -2.87 19.57 26.54
C LEU A 6 -3.57 20.01 25.25
N ARG A 7 -3.00 20.99 24.52
CA ARG A 7 -3.50 21.39 23.20
C ARG A 7 -3.33 20.29 22.16
N ASN A 8 -2.21 19.56 22.17
CA ASN A 8 -2.00 18.42 21.28
C ASN A 8 -2.96 17.27 21.57
N LEU A 9 -3.23 16.95 22.83
CA LEU A 9 -4.24 15.96 23.23
C LEU A 9 -5.65 16.38 22.82
N SER A 10 -5.99 17.67 22.99
CA SER A 10 -7.27 18.22 22.56
C SER A 10 -7.46 18.16 21.04
N ALA A 11 -6.42 18.52 20.27
CA ALA A 11 -6.45 18.44 18.81
C ALA A 11 -6.53 16.98 18.33
N TYR A 12 -5.79 16.06 18.96
CA TYR A 12 -5.86 14.64 18.63
C TYR A 12 -7.26 14.07 18.87
N ASN A 13 -7.89 14.39 20.00
CA ASN A 13 -9.25 13.95 20.30
C ASN A 13 -10.28 14.48 19.28
N GLN A 14 -10.11 15.71 18.80
CA GLN A 14 -10.95 16.26 17.74
C GLN A 14 -10.77 15.49 16.43
N MET A 15 -9.54 15.11 16.09
CA MET A 15 -9.27 14.30 14.89
C MET A 15 -9.85 12.89 15.01
N LEU A 16 -9.81 12.28 16.18
CA LEU A 16 -10.45 10.98 16.43
C LEU A 16 -11.98 11.06 16.28
N LEU A 17 -12.62 12.10 16.82
CA LEU A 17 -14.06 12.32 16.65
C LEU A 17 -14.43 12.48 15.17
N LYS A 18 -13.68 13.32 14.45
CA LYS A 18 -13.86 13.51 13.01
C LYS A 18 -13.71 12.19 12.23
N LEU A 19 -12.67 11.41 12.56
CA LEU A 19 -12.42 10.11 11.95
C LEU A 19 -13.60 9.16 12.17
N GLU A 20 -14.15 9.14 13.38
CA GLU A 20 -15.31 8.28 13.70
C GLU A 20 -16.55 8.68 12.88
N GLU A 21 -16.83 9.98 12.77
CA GLU A 21 -17.93 10.51 11.95
C GLU A 21 -17.77 10.14 10.46
N ASP A 22 -16.58 10.32 9.91
CA ASP A 22 -16.27 9.96 8.53
C ASP A 22 -16.32 8.45 8.29
N GLN A 23 -15.88 7.64 9.26
CA GLN A 23 -16.06 6.18 9.22
C GLN A 23 -17.55 5.79 9.21
N ARG A 24 -18.40 6.45 10.00
CA ARG A 24 -19.85 6.20 9.97
C ARG A 24 -20.45 6.57 8.62
N ARG A 25 -20.00 7.67 7.99
CA ARG A 25 -20.41 8.05 6.64
C ARG A 25 -20.01 6.98 5.62
N LEU A 26 -18.76 6.51 5.66
CA LEU A 26 -18.27 5.45 4.78
C LEU A 26 -19.05 4.14 4.94
N LYS A 27 -19.44 3.77 6.17
CA LYS A 27 -20.26 2.57 6.43
C LYS A 27 -21.65 2.63 5.81
N ARG A 28 -22.22 3.83 5.61
CA ARG A 28 -23.54 4.02 4.97
C ARG A 28 -23.48 3.86 3.44
N VAL A 29 -22.30 3.95 2.84
CA VAL A 29 -22.09 3.70 1.41
C VAL A 29 -21.90 2.19 1.22
N GLN A 30 -22.60 1.59 0.27
CA GLN A 30 -22.43 0.15 -0.02
C GLN A 30 -21.33 -0.09 -1.06
N SER A 31 -21.35 0.68 -2.16
CA SER A 31 -20.39 0.55 -3.26
C SER A 31 -18.96 0.86 -2.83
N THR A 32 -18.02 -0.04 -3.18
CA THR A 32 -16.58 0.14 -2.97
C THR A 32 -16.02 1.31 -3.78
N VAL A 33 -16.45 1.45 -5.04
CA VAL A 33 -16.07 2.58 -5.92
C VAL A 33 -16.50 3.92 -5.31
N ARG A 34 -17.77 4.03 -4.86
CA ARG A 34 -18.25 5.25 -4.20
C ARG A 34 -17.56 5.52 -2.86
N LYS A 35 -17.14 4.48 -2.13
CA LYS A 35 -16.32 4.65 -0.92
C LYS A 35 -14.95 5.21 -1.26
N ALA A 36 -14.31 4.75 -2.33
CA ALA A 36 -13.03 5.28 -2.78
C ALA A 36 -13.15 6.77 -3.18
N GLU A 37 -14.21 7.14 -3.91
CA GLU A 37 -14.52 8.53 -4.24
C GLU A 37 -14.71 9.39 -2.99
N LEU A 38 -15.54 8.94 -2.04
CA LEU A 38 -15.72 9.65 -0.77
C LEU A 38 -14.41 9.78 0.01
N LYS A 39 -13.55 8.76 0.02
CA LYS A 39 -12.22 8.86 0.65
C LYS A 39 -11.37 9.95 -0.03
N ARG A 40 -11.36 10.06 -1.36
CA ARG A 40 -10.66 11.14 -2.09
C ARG A 40 -11.15 12.52 -1.66
N GLU A 41 -12.45 12.70 -1.46
CA GLU A 41 -13.02 13.96 -0.97
C GLU A 41 -12.61 14.26 0.49
N LEU A 42 -12.48 13.22 1.32
CA LEU A 42 -12.18 13.36 2.74
C LEU A 42 -10.68 13.59 3.03
N LEU A 43 -9.79 12.94 2.28
CA LEU A 43 -8.35 12.96 2.50
C LEU A 43 -7.73 14.37 2.63
N PRO A 44 -8.12 15.39 1.83
CA PRO A 44 -7.62 16.76 1.97
C PRO A 44 -7.80 17.34 3.38
N TYR A 45 -8.89 17.00 4.09
CA TYR A 45 -9.13 17.50 5.45
C TYR A 45 -8.17 16.89 6.49
N TYR A 46 -7.52 15.77 6.19
CA TYR A 46 -6.53 15.12 7.05
C TYR A 46 -5.09 15.50 6.68
N GLN A 47 -4.86 16.12 5.52
CA GLN A 47 -3.51 16.48 5.07
C GLN A 47 -2.72 17.31 6.08
N PRO A 48 -3.28 18.36 6.73
CA PRO A 48 -2.53 19.13 7.72
C PRO A 48 -2.07 18.28 8.91
N TRP A 49 -2.91 17.33 9.35
CA TRP A 49 -2.57 16.41 10.43
C TRP A 49 -1.45 15.45 10.02
N VAL A 50 -1.58 14.82 8.84
CA VAL A 50 -0.55 13.92 8.30
C VAL A 50 0.78 14.65 8.15
N ALA A 51 0.79 15.83 7.53
CA ALA A 51 2.01 16.62 7.36
C ALA A 51 2.67 16.96 8.70
N GLY A 52 1.89 17.36 9.71
CA GLY A 52 2.39 17.63 11.05
C GLY A 52 2.95 16.38 11.75
N ALA A 53 2.26 15.24 11.64
CA ALA A 53 2.72 13.98 12.22
C ALA A 53 4.06 13.54 11.61
N LEU A 54 4.17 13.54 10.27
CA LEU A 54 5.38 13.16 9.56
C LEU A 54 6.54 14.14 9.82
N ALA A 55 6.27 15.45 9.90
CA ALA A 55 7.29 16.46 10.14
C ALA A 55 7.83 16.45 11.58
N THR A 56 6.98 16.16 12.58
CA THR A 56 7.42 16.17 13.99
C THR A 56 8.26 14.97 14.37
N GLY A 57 8.12 13.83 13.68
CA GLY A 57 9.03 12.69 13.84
C GLY A 57 8.97 12.00 15.21
N LYS A 58 7.90 12.20 16.00
CA LYS A 58 7.86 11.74 17.40
C LYS A 58 7.61 10.24 17.58
N GLY A 59 7.13 9.55 16.56
CA GLY A 59 6.86 8.11 16.59
C GLY A 59 5.74 7.68 17.56
N ALA A 60 4.91 8.61 18.04
CA ALA A 60 3.76 8.25 18.87
C ALA A 60 2.73 7.49 18.05
N GLN A 61 2.05 6.51 18.68
CA GLN A 61 0.92 5.82 18.06
C GLN A 61 -0.16 6.84 17.68
N ASP A 62 -0.59 6.79 16.42
CA ASP A 62 -1.56 7.71 15.86
C ASP A 62 -2.57 6.94 15.01
N ASP A 63 -3.75 6.68 15.60
CA ASP A 63 -4.79 5.91 14.93
C ASP A 63 -5.35 6.65 13.72
N VAL A 64 -5.34 7.99 13.73
CA VAL A 64 -5.77 8.80 12.58
C VAL A 64 -4.83 8.56 11.42
N LEU A 65 -3.53 8.67 11.65
CA LEU A 65 -2.50 8.46 10.64
C LEU A 65 -2.60 7.05 10.02
N MET A 66 -2.74 6.01 10.84
CA MET A 66 -2.84 4.62 10.37
C MET A 66 -4.12 4.35 9.58
N ASN A 67 -5.23 5.02 9.92
CA ASN A 67 -6.45 4.95 9.14
C ASN A 67 -6.30 5.62 7.76
N ILE A 68 -5.70 6.81 7.75
CA ILE A 68 -5.50 7.60 6.54
C ILE A 68 -4.54 6.91 5.57
N MET A 69 -3.52 6.21 6.07
CA MET A 69 -2.65 5.35 5.26
C MET A 69 -3.46 4.39 4.38
N ILE A 70 -4.39 3.64 4.98
CA ILE A 70 -5.22 2.69 4.23
C ILE A 70 -6.21 3.41 3.31
N TRP A 71 -6.81 4.50 3.77
CA TRP A 71 -7.74 5.26 2.94
C TRP A 71 -7.10 5.85 1.69
N ARG A 72 -5.81 6.20 1.76
CA ARG A 72 -5.03 6.61 0.59
C ARG A 72 -4.86 5.47 -0.40
N VAL A 73 -4.57 4.26 0.07
CA VAL A 73 -4.53 3.06 -0.81
C VAL A 73 -5.88 2.84 -1.48
N ASP A 74 -6.97 2.84 -0.71
CA ASP A 74 -8.33 2.71 -1.24
C ASP A 74 -8.69 3.79 -2.29
N ALA A 75 -8.16 5.00 -2.12
CA ALA A 75 -8.38 6.12 -3.02
C ALA A 75 -7.48 6.08 -4.27
N GLY A 76 -6.46 5.22 -4.31
CA GLY A 76 -5.44 5.15 -5.35
C GLY A 76 -4.25 6.12 -5.14
N ASP A 77 -4.17 6.80 -4.01
CA ASP A 77 -3.02 7.62 -3.62
C ASP A 77 -1.95 6.76 -2.94
N PHE A 78 -1.33 5.89 -3.72
CA PHE A 78 -0.33 4.96 -3.20
C PHE A 78 0.95 5.66 -2.73
N SER A 79 1.36 6.75 -3.37
CA SER A 79 2.56 7.50 -2.97
C SER A 79 2.40 8.09 -1.57
N GLY A 80 1.30 8.79 -1.31
CA GLY A 80 1.01 9.33 0.01
C GLY A 80 0.76 8.24 1.06
N ALA A 81 0.26 7.07 0.67
CA ALA A 81 0.17 5.92 1.57
C ALA A 81 1.56 5.40 1.98
N LEU A 82 2.49 5.29 1.03
CA LEU A 82 3.86 4.83 1.27
C LEU A 82 4.66 5.81 2.13
N ASP A 83 4.44 7.12 2.00
CA ASP A 83 5.05 8.12 2.89
C ASP A 83 4.65 7.90 4.35
N ILE A 84 3.37 7.57 4.59
CA ILE A 84 2.88 7.23 5.93
C ILE A 84 3.42 5.87 6.38
N ALA A 85 3.45 4.87 5.49
CA ALA A 85 3.95 3.53 5.79
C ALA A 85 5.43 3.55 6.20
N GLU A 86 6.25 4.34 5.51
CA GLU A 86 7.67 4.50 5.81
C GLU A 86 7.89 5.05 7.23
N TYR A 87 7.14 6.10 7.58
CA TYR A 87 7.14 6.62 8.95
C TYR A 87 6.64 5.58 9.96
N ALA A 88 5.53 4.91 9.66
CA ALA A 88 4.90 3.96 10.56
C ALA A 88 5.84 2.79 10.87
N LEU A 89 6.51 2.23 9.85
CA LEU A 89 7.47 1.14 10.01
C LEU A 89 8.73 1.59 10.75
N LYS A 90 9.28 2.76 10.41
CA LYS A 90 10.44 3.34 11.09
C LYS A 90 10.22 3.52 12.59
N HIS A 91 9.01 3.89 12.99
CA HIS A 91 8.65 4.18 14.37
C HIS A 91 7.85 3.07 15.07
N GLY A 92 7.61 1.94 14.41
CA GLY A 92 6.90 0.79 15.00
C GLY A 92 5.42 1.04 15.30
N LEU A 93 4.76 1.92 14.53
CA LEU A 93 3.32 2.14 14.67
C LEU A 93 2.54 0.88 14.27
N VAL A 94 1.48 0.60 15.02
CA VAL A 94 0.67 -0.60 14.85
C VAL A 94 -0.63 -0.29 14.11
N MET A 95 -1.06 -1.24 13.28
CA MET A 95 -2.34 -1.16 12.59
C MET A 95 -3.52 -1.15 13.58
N PRO A 96 -4.59 -0.38 13.30
CA PRO A 96 -5.83 -0.44 14.06
C PRO A 96 -6.37 -1.87 14.11
N LYS A 97 -6.90 -2.30 15.27
CA LYS A 97 -7.33 -3.68 15.54
C LYS A 97 -8.18 -4.32 14.45
N ARG A 98 -9.00 -3.54 13.74
CA ARG A 98 -9.87 -4.03 12.66
C ARG A 98 -9.13 -4.64 11.47
N TYR A 99 -7.85 -4.30 11.27
CA TYR A 99 -7.06 -4.77 10.14
C TYR A 99 -6.33 -6.08 10.42
N ASN A 100 -6.21 -6.50 11.69
CA ASN A 100 -5.64 -7.79 12.12
C ASN A 100 -4.38 -8.26 11.36
N ARG A 101 -3.48 -7.31 11.06
CA ARG A 101 -2.24 -7.52 10.32
C ARG A 101 -1.15 -6.64 10.90
N GLN A 102 0.10 -7.08 10.80
CA GLN A 102 1.25 -6.21 11.02
C GLN A 102 1.29 -5.12 9.95
N THR A 103 1.85 -3.96 10.29
CA THR A 103 1.86 -2.77 9.43
C THR A 103 2.45 -3.05 8.05
N ALA A 104 3.60 -3.74 7.97
CA ALA A 104 4.24 -4.06 6.69
C ALA A 104 3.36 -4.98 5.82
N CYS A 105 2.79 -6.02 6.42
CA CYS A 105 1.89 -6.95 5.73
C CYS A 105 0.63 -6.24 5.22
N ALA A 106 0.02 -5.36 6.02
CA ALA A 106 -1.16 -4.61 5.60
C ALA A 106 -0.85 -3.70 4.40
N VAL A 107 0.26 -2.95 4.45
CA VAL A 107 0.68 -2.07 3.36
C VAL A 107 0.96 -2.86 2.08
N ALA A 108 1.73 -3.95 2.18
CA ALA A 108 2.05 -4.82 1.06
C ALA A 108 0.79 -5.41 0.42
N GLU A 109 -0.10 -5.98 1.23
CA GLU A 109 -1.32 -6.65 0.75
C GLU A 109 -2.29 -5.67 0.10
N GLU A 110 -2.58 -4.54 0.75
CA GLU A 110 -3.54 -3.56 0.26
C GLU A 110 -3.06 -2.90 -1.04
N ILE A 111 -1.77 -2.54 -1.15
CA ILE A 111 -1.22 -1.98 -2.39
C ILE A 111 -1.21 -3.02 -3.50
N ALA A 112 -0.81 -4.27 -3.21
CA ALA A 112 -0.80 -5.33 -4.21
C ALA A 112 -2.21 -5.60 -4.73
N ASP A 113 -3.20 -5.75 -3.85
CA ASP A 113 -4.58 -6.04 -4.23
C ASP A 113 -5.21 -4.88 -5.00
N ALA A 114 -4.98 -3.63 -4.57
CA ALA A 114 -5.46 -2.45 -5.28
C ALA A 114 -4.84 -2.35 -6.69
N THR A 115 -3.54 -2.61 -6.82
CA THR A 115 -2.84 -2.57 -8.12
C THR A 115 -3.27 -3.71 -9.03
N ILE A 116 -3.43 -4.93 -8.51
CA ILE A 116 -3.96 -6.07 -9.27
C ILE A 116 -5.36 -5.77 -9.80
N HIS A 117 -6.22 -5.17 -8.97
CA HIS A 117 -7.56 -4.77 -9.38
C HIS A 117 -7.53 -3.72 -10.50
N ALA A 118 -6.73 -2.66 -10.32
CA ALA A 118 -6.57 -1.61 -11.33
C ALA A 118 -6.02 -2.17 -12.66
N TYR A 119 -5.04 -3.06 -12.57
CA TYR A 119 -4.45 -3.74 -13.72
C TYR A 119 -5.44 -4.62 -14.49
N ALA A 120 -6.31 -5.34 -13.78
CA ALA A 120 -7.41 -6.09 -14.39
C ALA A 120 -8.36 -5.17 -15.17
N SER A 121 -8.51 -3.91 -14.73
CA SER A 121 -9.23 -2.84 -15.44
C SER A 121 -8.39 -2.07 -16.45
N LYS A 122 -7.26 -2.63 -16.91
CA LYS A 122 -6.36 -2.07 -17.95
C LYS A 122 -5.69 -0.75 -17.58
N GLN A 123 -5.60 -0.43 -16.28
CA GLN A 123 -4.75 0.66 -15.83
C GLN A 123 -3.28 0.21 -15.84
N PRO A 124 -2.35 1.11 -16.21
CA PRO A 124 -0.92 0.78 -16.17
C PRO A 124 -0.46 0.54 -14.73
N VAL A 125 0.53 -0.33 -14.57
CA VAL A 125 1.22 -0.52 -13.29
C VAL A 125 2.31 0.53 -13.15
N ASP A 126 2.29 1.27 -12.05
CA ASP A 126 3.41 2.11 -11.65
C ASP A 126 4.53 1.22 -11.06
N VAL A 127 5.50 0.89 -11.90
CA VAL A 127 6.60 -0.01 -11.56
C VAL A 127 7.43 0.52 -10.39
N ASP A 128 7.74 1.82 -10.39
CA ASP A 128 8.57 2.45 -9.36
C ASP A 128 7.87 2.39 -7.99
N LEU A 129 6.54 2.54 -7.98
CA LEU A 129 5.75 2.45 -6.76
C LEU A 129 5.73 1.04 -6.17
N ILE A 130 5.59 0.01 -7.02
CA ILE A 130 5.62 -1.37 -6.55
C ILE A 130 7.02 -1.76 -6.07
N GLN A 131 8.07 -1.28 -6.73
CA GLN A 131 9.45 -1.45 -6.26
C GLN A 131 9.67 -0.76 -4.91
N ARG A 132 9.17 0.47 -4.71
CA ARG A 132 9.20 1.16 -3.42
C ARG A 132 8.49 0.35 -2.34
N THR A 133 7.32 -0.21 -2.65
CA THR A 133 6.55 -1.05 -1.73
C THR A 133 7.33 -2.32 -1.33
N LEU A 134 7.92 -3.01 -2.30
CA LEU A 134 8.77 -4.18 -2.04
C LEU A 134 9.96 -3.80 -1.15
N ALA A 135 10.74 -2.78 -1.52
CA ALA A 135 11.90 -2.36 -0.74
C ALA A 135 11.54 -1.97 0.71
N LEU A 136 10.42 -1.27 0.90
CA LEU A 136 9.97 -0.85 2.22
C LEU A 136 9.56 -2.04 3.12
N THR A 137 8.97 -3.07 2.53
CA THR A 137 8.39 -4.21 3.25
C THR A 137 9.31 -5.43 3.31
N ASP A 138 10.35 -5.48 2.48
CA ASP A 138 11.27 -6.62 2.37
C ASP A 138 11.88 -7.08 3.72
N PRO A 139 12.31 -6.20 4.63
CA PRO A 139 12.89 -6.60 5.91
C PRO A 139 11.90 -7.22 6.90
N HIS A 140 10.60 -7.24 6.59
CA HIS A 140 9.53 -7.60 7.53
C HIS A 140 8.92 -8.96 7.20
N ASP A 141 8.62 -9.74 8.23
CA ASP A 141 7.91 -11.01 8.07
C ASP A 141 6.47 -10.79 7.56
N MET A 142 6.04 -11.63 6.63
CA MET A 142 4.68 -11.63 6.09
C MET A 142 4.39 -12.94 5.35
N PRO A 143 3.11 -13.32 5.14
CA PRO A 143 2.76 -14.51 4.40
C PRO A 143 3.33 -14.49 2.97
N ASP A 144 3.86 -15.62 2.50
CA ASP A 144 4.43 -15.76 1.16
C ASP A 144 3.46 -15.36 0.05
N GLN A 145 2.15 -15.56 0.25
CA GLN A 145 1.13 -15.15 -0.71
C GLN A 145 1.12 -13.63 -0.94
N VAL A 146 1.40 -12.83 0.10
CA VAL A 146 1.47 -11.37 0.00
C VAL A 146 2.71 -10.96 -0.80
N ARG A 147 3.87 -11.58 -0.54
CA ARG A 147 5.10 -11.36 -1.32
C ARG A 147 4.91 -11.77 -2.79
N ALA A 148 4.27 -12.90 -3.03
CA ALA A 148 3.96 -13.38 -4.37
C ALA A 148 3.09 -12.39 -5.16
N LYS A 149 2.06 -11.80 -4.53
CA LYS A 149 1.20 -10.78 -5.17
C LYS A 149 2.02 -9.56 -5.63
N LEU A 150 2.91 -9.02 -4.80
CA LEU A 150 3.76 -7.87 -5.15
C LEU A 150 4.71 -8.19 -6.31
N HIS A 151 5.41 -9.31 -6.25
CA HIS A 151 6.30 -9.73 -7.34
C HIS A 151 5.55 -10.00 -8.65
N LYS A 152 4.36 -10.60 -8.56
CA LYS A 152 3.50 -10.85 -9.72
C LYS A 152 3.12 -9.54 -10.42
N ILE A 153 2.60 -8.56 -9.69
CA ILE A 153 2.14 -7.31 -10.30
C ILE A 153 3.31 -6.47 -10.82
N LEU A 154 4.45 -6.49 -10.13
CA LEU A 154 5.69 -5.88 -10.63
C LEU A 154 6.14 -6.51 -11.96
N ALA A 155 6.14 -7.84 -12.04
CA ALA A 155 6.51 -8.54 -13.27
C ALA A 155 5.61 -8.17 -14.45
N TYR A 156 4.31 -8.00 -14.22
CA TYR A 156 3.38 -7.56 -15.26
C TYR A 156 3.66 -6.12 -15.71
N GLY A 157 3.92 -5.19 -14.78
CA GLY A 157 4.35 -3.83 -15.14
C GLY A 157 5.63 -3.80 -15.96
N LEU A 158 6.66 -4.55 -15.54
CA LEU A 158 7.93 -4.66 -16.26
C LEU A 158 7.78 -5.29 -17.65
N ARG A 159 6.93 -6.32 -17.78
CA ARG A 159 6.61 -6.92 -19.07
C ARG A 159 5.98 -5.90 -20.00
N ASP A 160 4.99 -5.15 -19.51
CA ASP A 160 4.25 -4.17 -20.29
C ASP A 160 5.15 -2.97 -20.67
N ASN A 161 6.20 -2.70 -19.89
CA ASN A 161 7.27 -1.75 -20.19
C ASN A 161 8.41 -2.33 -21.04
N ASN A 162 8.22 -3.50 -21.67
CA ASN A 162 9.18 -4.17 -22.53
C ASN A 162 10.54 -4.50 -21.85
N GLN A 163 10.50 -4.88 -20.57
CA GLN A 163 11.67 -5.31 -19.79
C GLN A 163 11.57 -6.81 -19.44
N PRO A 164 11.64 -7.73 -20.43
CA PRO A 164 11.32 -9.14 -20.24
C PRO A 164 12.25 -9.89 -19.28
N VAL A 165 13.53 -9.49 -19.20
CA VAL A 165 14.50 -10.12 -18.30
C VAL A 165 14.17 -9.83 -16.83
N LEU A 166 13.87 -8.57 -16.50
CA LEU A 166 13.45 -8.17 -15.16
C LEU A 166 12.07 -8.74 -14.82
N ALA A 167 11.14 -8.74 -15.77
CA ALA A 167 9.83 -9.35 -15.60
C ALA A 167 9.94 -10.84 -15.28
N TYR A 168 10.80 -11.58 -15.98
CA TYR A 168 11.05 -13.00 -15.71
C TYR A 168 11.63 -13.24 -14.31
N ALA A 169 12.59 -12.42 -13.88
CA ALA A 169 13.16 -12.54 -12.53
C ALA A 169 12.08 -12.41 -11.45
N HIS A 170 11.22 -11.40 -11.53
CA HIS A 170 10.16 -11.19 -10.54
C HIS A 170 9.03 -12.21 -10.63
N ILE A 171 8.62 -12.64 -11.83
CA ILE A 171 7.55 -13.64 -11.93
C ILE A 171 8.02 -15.03 -11.43
N SER A 172 9.31 -15.33 -11.57
CA SER A 172 9.93 -16.51 -10.97
C SER A 172 9.90 -16.44 -9.44
N GLN A 173 10.27 -15.29 -8.86
CA GLN A 173 10.15 -15.07 -7.41
C GLN A 173 8.70 -15.22 -6.92
N ALA A 174 7.73 -14.66 -7.64
CA ALA A 174 6.31 -14.83 -7.31
C ALA A 174 5.89 -16.31 -7.24
N PHE A 175 6.33 -17.12 -8.21
CA PHE A 175 6.06 -18.56 -8.24
C PHE A 175 6.78 -19.34 -7.13
N GLN A 176 7.99 -18.90 -6.73
CA GLN A 176 8.74 -19.50 -5.63
C GLN A 176 8.04 -19.27 -4.28
N PHE A 177 7.57 -18.05 -4.02
CA PHE A 177 6.79 -17.72 -2.83
C PHE A 177 5.44 -18.45 -2.81
N ASP A 178 4.69 -18.43 -3.91
CA ASP A 178 3.41 -19.13 -4.00
C ASP A 178 3.20 -19.80 -5.35
N LYS A 179 3.31 -21.12 -5.38
CA LYS A 179 3.07 -21.94 -6.59
C LYS A 179 1.63 -21.84 -7.09
N ASN A 180 0.69 -21.43 -6.24
CA ASN A 180 -0.73 -21.30 -6.56
C ASN A 180 -1.14 -19.88 -6.98
N CYS A 181 -0.20 -18.92 -7.10
CA CYS A 181 -0.52 -17.54 -7.48
C CYS A 181 -0.90 -17.35 -8.97
N GLY A 182 -0.97 -18.45 -9.74
CA GLY A 182 -1.50 -18.49 -11.10
C GLY A 182 -0.55 -17.99 -12.19
N VAL A 183 0.74 -17.79 -11.89
CA VAL A 183 1.71 -17.18 -12.83
C VAL A 183 2.49 -18.18 -13.68
N LYS A 184 2.27 -19.50 -13.52
CA LYS A 184 3.12 -20.54 -14.14
C LYS A 184 3.24 -20.37 -15.66
N LYS A 185 2.13 -20.18 -16.36
CA LYS A 185 2.13 -20.02 -17.84
C LYS A 185 2.82 -18.73 -18.26
N ASP A 186 2.55 -17.63 -17.57
CA ASP A 186 3.17 -16.34 -17.85
C ASP A 186 4.70 -16.40 -17.63
N MET A 187 5.15 -17.12 -16.61
CA MET A 187 6.56 -17.36 -16.32
C MET A 187 7.25 -18.14 -17.46
N GLU A 188 6.67 -19.25 -17.91
CA GLU A 188 7.19 -20.05 -19.02
C GLU A 188 7.28 -19.23 -20.33
N GLN A 189 6.30 -18.34 -20.57
CA GLN A 189 6.34 -17.44 -21.72
C GLN A 189 7.43 -16.38 -21.58
N LEU A 190 7.52 -15.72 -20.41
CA LEU A 190 8.54 -14.69 -20.14
C LEU A 190 9.95 -15.25 -20.19
N GLU A 191 10.17 -16.50 -19.76
CA GLU A 191 11.46 -17.18 -19.85
C GLU A 191 11.97 -17.25 -21.29
N ARG A 192 11.10 -17.64 -22.23
CA ARG A 192 11.43 -17.74 -23.66
C ARG A 192 11.78 -16.37 -24.24
N ILE A 193 10.98 -15.35 -23.91
CA ILE A 193 11.20 -13.97 -24.38
C ILE A 193 12.51 -13.42 -23.81
N ALA A 194 12.78 -13.60 -22.52
CA ALA A 194 13.99 -13.13 -21.86
C ALA A 194 15.26 -13.78 -22.42
N ARG A 195 15.22 -15.09 -22.73
CA ARG A 195 16.34 -15.78 -23.39
C ARG A 195 16.64 -15.20 -24.76
N ASN A 196 15.61 -14.93 -25.57
CA ASN A 196 15.80 -14.33 -26.88
C ASN A 196 16.34 -12.89 -26.79
N ALA A 197 15.89 -12.12 -25.80
CA ALA A 197 16.34 -10.74 -25.57
C ALA A 197 17.81 -10.65 -25.10
N ASN A 198 18.35 -11.68 -24.44
CA ASN A 198 19.75 -11.73 -24.03
C ASN A 198 20.71 -12.23 -25.14
N ASN A 199 20.18 -12.85 -26.18
CA ASN A 199 20.95 -13.47 -27.26
C ASN A 199 21.02 -12.63 -28.54
N GLY A 200 20.32 -11.49 -28.59
CA GLY A 200 20.33 -10.52 -29.70
C GLY A 200 21.01 -9.24 -29.29
#